data_AF-A0A2Z6QZA8-F1
#
_entry.id   AF-A0A2Z6QZA8-F1
#
_cell.length_a   1.000
_cell.length_b   1.000
_cell.length_c   1.000
_cell.angle_alpha   90.00
_cell.angle_beta   90.00
_cell.angle_gamma   90.00
#
_symmetry.space_group_name_H-M   'P 1'
#
loop_
_entity.id
_entity.type
_entity.pdbx_description
1 polymer ?
#
loop_
_entity_poly.entity_id
_entity_poly.type
_entity_poly.pdbx_seq_one_letter_code
_entity_poly.pdbx_strand_id
1 'polypeptide(L)'
;MWTYDEVRMLINERKKDNEHYHSLGGGSCKQAWWTSIAAKINQRFRTSYTRWQASEKFHGIIKDYQLMELSFNGDQRGSSQTRNGERYHLEFRERF
;
A
#
# COMPACT_ATOMS: atom_id res chain seq x y z
N MET A 1 -12.66 -8.99 1.27
CA MET A 1 -12.37 -7.71 1.95
C MET A 1 -10.99 -7.82 2.58
N TRP A 2 -10.13 -6.79 2.52
CA TRP A 2 -8.79 -6.84 3.12
C TRP A 2 -8.87 -6.62 4.63
N THR A 3 -8.25 -7.50 5.42
CA THR A 3 -8.13 -7.38 6.88
C THR A 3 -6.99 -6.44 7.27
N TYR A 4 -6.95 -6.02 8.54
CA TYR A 4 -5.87 -5.16 9.03
C TYR A 4 -4.49 -5.83 8.88
N ASP A 5 -4.38 -7.10 9.26
CA ASP A 5 -3.11 -7.82 9.23
C ASP A 5 -2.59 -8.06 7.81
N GLU A 6 -3.50 -8.31 6.85
CA GLU A 6 -3.16 -8.42 5.43
C GLU A 6 -2.62 -7.09 4.87
N VAL A 7 -3.28 -5.97 5.19
CA VAL A 7 -2.82 -4.65 4.75
C VAL A 7 -1.50 -4.28 5.44
N ARG A 8 -1.35 -4.59 6.72
CA ARG A 8 -0.10 -4.36 7.46
C ARG A 8 1.05 -5.12 6.84
N MET A 9 0.84 -6.39 6.48
CA MET A 9 1.84 -7.19 5.76
C MET A 9 2.17 -6.60 4.39
N LEU A 10 1.16 -6.18 3.61
CA LEU A 10 1.36 -5.52 2.31
C LEU A 10 2.25 -4.28 2.42
N ILE A 11 1.98 -3.41 3.39
CA ILE A 11 2.77 -2.20 3.63
C ILE A 11 4.20 -2.55 4.07
N ASN A 12 4.36 -3.52 4.98
CA ASN A 12 5.68 -3.92 5.48
C ASN A 12 6.55 -4.52 4.38
N GLU A 13 6.02 -5.40 3.54
CA GLU A 13 6.74 -5.94 2.38
C GLU A 13 7.13 -4.81 1.43
N ARG A 14 6.23 -3.84 1.22
CA ARG A 14 6.50 -2.73 0.31
C ARG A 14 7.56 -1.75 0.84
N LYS A 15 7.60 -1.53 2.16
CA LYS A 15 8.64 -0.75 2.85
C LYS A 15 9.98 -1.48 2.84
N LYS A 16 9.99 -2.77 3.15
CA LYS A 16 11.20 -3.61 3.20
C LYS A 16 11.90 -3.68 1.84
N ASP A 17 11.14 -3.91 0.78
CA ASP A 17 11.67 -4.06 -0.58
C ASP A 17 11.50 -2.77 -1.40
N ASN A 18 11.40 -1.59 -0.77
CA ASN A 18 11.08 -0.37 -1.49
C ASN A 18 12.16 0.01 -2.50
N GLU A 19 13.42 0.07 -2.05
CA GLU A 19 14.57 0.35 -2.92
C GLU A 19 14.67 -0.65 -4.07
N HIS A 20 14.46 -1.94 -3.76
CA HIS A 20 14.44 -2.98 -4.77
C HIS A 20 13.33 -2.77 -5.79
N TYR A 21 12.10 -2.48 -5.36
CA TYR A 21 10.99 -2.22 -6.29
C TYR A 21 11.26 -1.02 -7.21
N HIS A 22 11.92 0.03 -6.70
CA HIS A 22 12.29 1.18 -7.50
C HIS A 22 13.46 0.91 -8.45
N SER A 23 14.34 -0.05 -8.11
CA SER A 23 15.41 -0.52 -9.00
C SER A 23 14.96 -1.57 -10.02
N LEU A 24 13.79 -2.19 -9.83
CA LEU A 24 13.20 -3.07 -10.85
C LEU A 24 13.01 -2.31 -12.17
N GLY A 25 13.32 -3.01 -13.27
CA GLY A 25 13.00 -2.56 -14.62
C GLY A 25 11.50 -2.31 -14.82
N GLY A 26 11.14 -1.92 -16.05
CA GLY A 26 9.77 -1.59 -16.43
C GLY A 26 8.72 -2.70 -16.22
N GLY A 27 7.53 -2.48 -16.77
CA GLY A 27 6.27 -3.16 -16.41
C GLY A 27 6.32 -4.64 -16.02
N SER A 28 7.01 -5.52 -16.76
CA SER A 28 7.05 -6.96 -16.47
C SER A 28 7.67 -7.30 -15.10
N CYS A 29 8.79 -6.66 -14.74
CA CYS A 29 9.49 -6.92 -13.47
C CYS A 29 8.65 -6.49 -12.26
N LYS A 30 8.03 -5.31 -12.35
CA LYS A 30 7.11 -4.82 -11.30
C LYS A 30 5.87 -5.69 -11.18
N GLN A 31 5.34 -6.20 -12.29
CA GLN A 31 4.22 -7.14 -12.25
C GLN A 31 4.59 -8.46 -11.56
N ALA A 32 5.77 -9.01 -11.85
CA ALA A 32 6.28 -10.21 -11.19
C ALA A 32 6.46 -9.99 -9.68
N TRP A 33 6.95 -8.82 -9.28
CA TRP A 33 7.07 -8.44 -7.88
C TRP A 33 5.71 -8.41 -7.17
N TRP A 34 4.70 -7.76 -7.78
CA TRP A 34 3.34 -7.76 -7.22
C TRP A 34 2.72 -9.16 -7.12
N THR A 35 3.02 -10.04 -8.08
CA THR A 35 2.63 -11.46 -8.00
C THR A 35 3.27 -12.15 -6.79
N SER A 36 4.55 -11.91 -6.54
CA SER A 36 5.27 -12.47 -5.38
C SER A 36 4.66 -12.00 -4.06
N ILE A 37 4.35 -10.70 -3.93
CA ILE A 37 3.70 -10.17 -2.72
C ILE A 37 2.31 -10.76 -2.51
N ALA A 38 1.50 -10.82 -3.57
CA ALA A 38 0.18 -11.44 -3.49
C ALA A 38 0.29 -12.91 -3.04
N ALA A 39 1.26 -13.66 -3.58
CA ALA A 39 1.51 -15.05 -3.19
C ALA A 39 1.90 -15.19 -1.70
N LYS A 40 2.78 -14.33 -1.18
CA LYS A 40 3.17 -14.32 0.24
C LYS A 40 1.97 -14.08 1.16
N ILE A 41 1.12 -13.10 0.83
CA ILE A 41 -0.09 -12.78 1.60
C ILE A 41 -1.09 -13.94 1.53
N ASN A 42 -1.34 -14.48 0.33
CA ASN A 42 -2.22 -15.62 0.11
C ASN A 42 -1.78 -16.84 0.90
N GLN A 43 -0.48 -17.14 0.91
CA GLN A 43 0.07 -18.27 1.67
C GLN A 43 -0.18 -18.12 3.17
N ARG A 44 0.02 -16.91 3.72
CA ARG A 44 -0.11 -16.65 5.15
C ARG A 44 -1.56 -16.60 5.61
N PHE A 45 -2.43 -15.90 4.89
CA PHE A 45 -3.80 -15.61 5.31
C PHE A 45 -4.85 -16.52 4.64
N ARG A 46 -4.41 -17.50 3.83
CA ARG A 46 -5.29 -18.40 3.07
C ARG A 46 -6.26 -17.64 2.15
N THR A 47 -5.77 -16.55 1.56
CA THR A 47 -6.51 -15.73 0.60
C THR A 47 -6.11 -16.07 -0.85
N SER A 48 -6.76 -15.43 -1.82
CA SER A 48 -6.56 -15.67 -3.26
C SER A 48 -6.41 -14.37 -4.04
N TYR A 49 -5.67 -13.41 -3.49
CA TYR A 49 -5.42 -12.13 -4.14
C TYR A 49 -4.59 -12.28 -5.41
N THR A 50 -4.95 -11.50 -6.43
CA THR A 50 -4.16 -11.35 -7.65
C THR A 50 -3.13 -10.24 -7.50
N ARG A 51 -2.13 -10.23 -8.39
CA ARG A 51 -1.15 -9.13 -8.49
C ARG A 51 -1.82 -7.75 -8.67
N TRP A 52 -2.94 -7.71 -9.39
CA TRP A 52 -3.69 -6.49 -9.64
C TRP A 52 -4.33 -5.97 -8.36
N GLN A 53 -4.98 -6.86 -7.60
CA GLN A 53 -5.61 -6.51 -6.32
C GLN A 53 -4.58 -6.02 -5.28
N ALA A 54 -3.42 -6.66 -5.21
CA ALA A 54 -2.35 -6.22 -4.30
C ALA A 54 -1.81 -4.84 -4.69
N SER A 55 -1.53 -4.62 -5.99
CA SER A 55 -1.08 -3.34 -6.51
C SER A 55 -2.11 -2.23 -6.30
N GLU A 56 -3.36 -2.46 -6.71
CA GLU A 56 -4.45 -1.49 -6.57
C GLU A 56 -4.69 -1.13 -5.11
N LYS A 57 -4.68 -2.13 -4.22
CA LYS A 57 -4.84 -1.90 -2.78
C LYS A 57 -3.73 -0.99 -2.24
N PHE A 58 -2.47 -1.24 -2.61
CA PHE A 58 -1.35 -0.43 -2.15
C PHE A 58 -1.42 1.00 -2.68
N HIS A 59 -1.64 1.20 -3.99
CA HIS A 59 -1.75 2.54 -4.56
C HIS A 59 -2.96 3.31 -4.01
N GLY A 60 -4.06 2.62 -3.71
CA GLY A 60 -5.21 3.20 -3.00
C GLY A 60 -4.82 3.73 -1.62
N ILE A 61 -4.02 2.97 -0.85
CA ILE A 61 -3.51 3.41 0.46
C ILE A 61 -2.62 4.64 0.32
N ILE A 62 -1.72 4.67 -0.66
CA ILE A 62 -0.87 5.85 -0.91
C ILE A 62 -1.70 7.07 -1.27
N LYS A 63 -2.72 6.90 -2.13
CA LYS A 63 -3.63 7.99 -2.49
C LYS A 63 -4.39 8.52 -1.27
N ASP A 64 -4.93 7.62 -0.44
CA ASP A 64 -5.63 8.00 0.80
C ASP A 64 -4.69 8.75 1.77
N TYR A 65 -3.44 8.30 1.89
CA TYR A 65 -2.42 8.97 2.68
C TYR A 65 -2.10 10.38 2.16
N GLN A 66 -1.86 10.51 0.85
CA GLN A 66 -1.57 11.80 0.20
C GLN A 66 -2.74 12.78 0.36
N LEU A 67 -3.99 12.30 0.20
CA LEU A 67 -5.17 13.12 0.42
C LEU A 67 -5.27 13.63 1.87
N MET A 68 -4.92 12.79 2.85
CA MET A 68 -4.85 13.23 4.23
C MET A 68 -3.74 14.25 4.46
N GLU A 69 -2.53 14.02 3.96
CA GLU A 69 -1.41 14.95 4.08
C GLU A 69 -1.74 16.33 3.50
N LEU A 70 -2.41 16.39 2.34
CA LEU A 70 -2.90 17.64 1.75
C LEU A 70 -3.96 18.33 2.63
N SER A 71 -4.87 17.56 3.24
CA SER A 71 -5.88 18.11 4.14
C SER A 71 -5.31 18.68 5.44
N PHE A 72 -4.21 18.11 5.95
CA PHE A 72 -3.49 18.62 7.12
C PHE A 72 -2.62 19.85 6.81
N ASN A 73 -2.09 19.96 5.58
CA ASN A 73 -1.24 21.07 5.14
C ASN A 73 -2.02 22.31 4.62
N GLY A 74 -3.35 22.33 4.74
CA GLY A 74 -4.14 23.57 4.60
C GLY A 74 -5.01 23.71 3.35
N ASP A 75 -5.33 22.63 2.63
CA ASP A 75 -6.31 22.70 1.53
C ASP A 75 -7.61 21.97 1.92
N GLN A 76 -8.64 22.74 2.29
CA GLN A 76 -9.99 22.26 2.68
C GLN A 76 -10.80 21.77 1.45
N ARG A 77 -10.23 20.90 0.63
CA ARG A 77 -10.94 20.26 -0.49
C ARG A 77 -10.69 18.76 -0.53
N GLY A 78 -11.21 18.08 0.49
CA GLY A 78 -11.23 16.62 0.51
C GLY A 78 -11.44 16.03 1.88
N SER A 79 -12.35 16.61 2.67
CA SER A 79 -12.83 16.00 3.91
C SER A 79 -13.60 14.72 3.59
N SER A 80 -12.87 13.63 3.36
CA SER A 80 -13.37 12.29 3.64
C SER A 80 -12.37 11.65 4.59
N GLN A 81 -12.64 11.79 5.89
CA GLN A 81 -12.00 11.00 6.94
C GLN A 81 -12.25 9.51 6.64
N THR A 82 -11.39 8.90 5.82
CA THR A 82 -11.44 7.46 5.62
C THR A 82 -10.73 6.81 6.80
N ARG A 83 -11.34 5.77 7.38
CA ARG A 83 -10.79 5.02 8.52
C ARG A 83 -9.35 4.51 8.31
N ASN A 84 -8.90 4.43 7.06
CA ASN A 84 -7.54 4.03 6.70
C ASN A 84 -6.54 5.19 6.79
N GLY A 85 -6.88 6.39 6.33
CA GLY A 85 -5.90 7.49 6.28
C GLY A 85 -5.47 7.96 7.67
N GLU A 86 -6.39 8.01 8.66
CA GLU A 86 -6.03 8.37 10.04
C GLU A 86 -5.03 7.35 10.63
N ARG A 87 -5.21 6.08 10.26
CA ARG A 87 -4.43 4.97 10.83
C ARG A 87 -3.02 4.88 10.27
N TYR A 88 -2.82 5.25 9.01
CA TYR A 88 -1.51 5.14 8.36
C TYR A 88 -0.72 6.46 8.30
N HIS A 89 -1.35 7.61 8.58
CA HIS A 89 -0.67 8.92 8.58
C HIS A 89 0.60 8.94 9.47
N LEU A 90 0.53 8.37 10.68
CA LEU A 90 1.68 8.28 11.58
C LEU A 90 2.78 7.35 11.06
N GLU A 91 2.43 6.26 10.36
CA GLU A 91 3.40 5.27 9.87
C GLU A 91 4.13 5.70 8.59
N PHE A 92 3.56 6.62 7.81
CA PHE A 92 4.19 7.14 6.59
C PHE A 92 5.14 8.31 6.90
N ARG A 93 4.90 9.07 7.98
CA ARG A 93 5.78 10.18 8.43
C ARG A 93 7.18 9.73 8.82
N GLU A 94 7.34 8.47 9.25
CA GLU A 94 8.63 7.98 9.77
C GLU A 94 9.56 7.34 8.73
N ARG A 95 9.17 7.18 7.46
CA ARG A 95 10.08 6.93 6.30
C ARG A 95 9.28 6.62 5.04
N PHE A 96 9.09 7.66 4.24
CA PHE A 96 9.44 7.67 2.82
C PHE A 96 10.39 8.83 2.57
#